data_AF-A0AA39TZ83-F1
#
_entry.id   AF-A0AA39TZ83-F1
#
_cell.length_a   1.000
_cell.length_b   1.000
_cell.length_c   1.000
_cell.angle_alpha   90.00
_cell.angle_beta   90.00
_cell.angle_gamma   90.00
#
_symmetry.space_group_name_H-M   'P 1'
#
loop_
_entity.id
_entity.type
_entity.pdbx_description
1 polymer ?
#
loop_
_entity_poly.entity_id
_entity_poly.type
_entity_poly.pdbx_seq_one_letter_code
_entity_poly.pdbx_strand_id
1 'polypeptide(L)'
;MQTRSHIIRECPRYKGHRERLHEVSNDIYLPDILGTNEGVEALTSFLEKSGAFTKTGNPKQPPMRPTLNEEDWILEDWLGS
;
A
#
# COMPACT_ATOMS: atom_id res chain seq x y z
N MET A 1 -18.05 -7.82 4.73
CA MET A 1 -17.15 -6.95 5.52
C MET A 1 -15.72 -7.38 5.25
N GLN A 2 -14.80 -6.47 4.94
CA GLN A 2 -13.39 -6.84 4.68
C GLN A 2 -12.58 -6.72 5.97
N THR A 3 -12.15 -7.85 6.55
CA THR A 3 -11.24 -7.87 7.71
C THR A 3 -9.78 -7.89 7.25
N ARG A 4 -8.82 -7.63 8.16
CA ARG A 4 -7.39 -7.77 7.85
C ARG A 4 -7.06 -9.18 7.36
N SER A 5 -7.61 -10.21 8.03
CA SER A 5 -7.47 -11.61 7.62
C SER A 5 -7.99 -11.84 6.20
N HIS A 6 -9.21 -11.36 5.92
CA HIS A 6 -9.79 -11.50 4.58
C HIS A 6 -8.96 -10.79 3.52
N ILE A 7 -8.51 -9.55 3.77
CA ILE A 7 -7.68 -8.77 2.83
C ILE A 7 -6.40 -9.54 2.46
N ILE A 8 -5.73 -10.11 3.45
CA ILE A 8 -4.47 -10.83 3.28
C ILE A 8 -4.72 -12.19 2.59
N ARG A 9 -5.70 -12.98 3.04
CA ARG A 9 -5.85 -14.39 2.66
C ARG A 9 -6.82 -14.66 1.52
N GLU A 10 -7.90 -13.89 1.42
CA GLU A 10 -9.08 -14.28 0.63
C GLU A 10 -9.45 -13.28 -0.46
N CYS A 11 -9.37 -11.97 -0.18
CA CYS A 11 -9.76 -10.86 -1.05
C CYS A 11 -9.27 -11.04 -2.50
N PRO A 12 -10.16 -11.26 -3.48
CA PRO A 12 -9.76 -11.55 -4.86
C PRO A 12 -8.91 -10.45 -5.49
N ARG A 13 -9.14 -9.18 -5.11
CA ARG A 13 -8.40 -8.00 -5.59
C ARG A 13 -6.88 -8.15 -5.42
N TYR A 14 -6.43 -8.81 -4.35
CA TYR A 14 -5.01 -8.92 -4.02
C TYR A 14 -4.43 -10.30 -4.29
N LYS A 15 -5.19 -11.21 -4.93
CA LYS A 15 -4.75 -12.59 -5.20
C LYS A 15 -3.39 -12.64 -5.92
N GLY A 16 -3.18 -11.79 -6.92
CA GLY A 16 -1.94 -11.73 -7.70
C GLY A 16 -0.70 -11.30 -6.92
N HIS A 17 -0.85 -10.82 -5.68
CA HIS A 17 0.26 -10.35 -4.85
C HIS A 17 0.62 -11.36 -3.76
N ARG A 18 -0.15 -12.45 -3.62
CA ARG A 18 -0.01 -13.44 -2.54
C ARG A 18 1.17 -14.40 -2.68
N GLU A 19 1.79 -14.49 -3.86
CA GLU A 19 2.95 -15.34 -4.11
C GLU A 19 4.01 -15.21 -3.00
N ARG A 20 4.30 -13.98 -2.56
CA ARG A 20 5.28 -13.70 -1.50
C ARG A 20 4.84 -14.17 -0.13
N LEU A 21 3.53 -14.22 0.13
CA LEU A 21 3.02 -14.78 1.38
C LEU A 21 3.08 -16.31 1.34
N HIS A 22 2.86 -16.92 0.17
CA HIS A 22 2.97 -18.36 -0.03
C HIS A 22 4.40 -18.87 0.11
N GLU A 23 5.40 -18.06 -0.21
CA GLU A 23 6.82 -18.36 0.03
C GLU A 23 7.11 -18.63 1.52
N VAL A 24 6.42 -17.92 2.42
CA VAL A 24 6.60 -18.08 3.88
C VAL A 24 5.62 -19.08 4.49
N SER A 25 4.35 -19.04 4.07
CA SER A 25 3.30 -19.93 4.59
C SER A 25 2.34 -20.28 3.46
N ASN A 26 2.36 -21.54 3.02
CA ASN A 26 1.57 -22.00 1.88
C ASN A 26 0.06 -21.73 2.05
N ASP A 27 -0.48 -21.81 3.27
CA ASP A 27 -1.89 -21.52 3.56
C ASP A 27 -2.15 -20.09 4.07
N ILE A 28 -1.11 -19.25 4.03
CA ILE A 28 -1.07 -17.89 4.58
C ILE A 28 -1.60 -17.89 6.02
N TYR A 29 -1.02 -18.75 6.85
CA TYR A 29 -1.39 -18.84 8.25
C TYR A 29 -0.87 -17.59 8.99
N LEU A 30 -1.80 -16.77 9.49
CA LEU A 30 -1.44 -15.46 10.04
C LEU A 30 -0.42 -15.50 11.18
N PRO A 31 -0.43 -16.49 12.09
CA PRO A 31 0.63 -16.61 13.09
C PRO A 31 2.03 -16.76 12.49
N ASP A 32 2.20 -17.47 11.37
CA ASP A 32 3.51 -17.58 10.71
C ASP A 32 3.91 -16.25 10.07
N ILE A 33 2.95 -15.60 9.41
CA ILE A 33 3.15 -14.31 8.74
C ILE A 33 3.43 -13.17 9.75
N LEU A 34 2.80 -13.19 10.92
CA LEU A 34 2.92 -12.11 11.90
C LEU A 34 3.92 -12.42 13.03
N GLY A 35 4.27 -13.69 13.21
CA GLY A 35 5.10 -14.18 14.30
C GLY A 35 6.57 -14.40 13.94
N THR A 36 6.93 -14.21 12.67
CA THR A 36 8.31 -14.37 12.18
C THR A 36 8.81 -13.12 11.47
N ASN A 37 10.11 -12.85 11.51
CA ASN A 37 10.70 -11.71 10.79
C ASN A 37 10.46 -11.84 9.28
N GLU A 38 10.69 -13.04 8.73
CA GLU A 38 10.47 -13.34 7.32
C GLU A 38 9.00 -13.11 6.91
N GLY A 39 8.05 -13.55 7.74
CA GLY A 39 6.63 -13.29 7.53
C GLY A 39 6.27 -11.81 7.54
N VAL A 40 6.84 -11.03 8.47
CA VAL A 40 6.61 -9.58 8.56
C VAL A 40 7.20 -8.86 7.35
N GLU A 41 8.37 -9.27 6.87
CA GLU A 41 8.98 -8.74 5.64
C GLU A 41 8.14 -9.08 4.40
N ALA A 42 7.69 -10.33 4.29
CA ALA A 42 6.79 -10.77 3.22
C ALA A 42 5.47 -9.99 3.22
N LEU A 43 4.89 -9.76 4.41
CA LEU A 43 3.68 -8.96 4.57
C LEU A 43 3.91 -7.50 4.19
N THR A 44 5.03 -6.90 4.61
CA THR A 44 5.38 -5.53 4.26
C THR A 44 5.44 -5.37 2.74
N SER A 45 6.17 -6.26 2.07
CA SER A 45 6.30 -6.24 0.62
C SER A 45 4.97 -6.53 -0.10
N PHE A 46 4.11 -7.39 0.45
CA PHE A 46 2.74 -7.57 -0.03
C PHE A 46 1.95 -6.25 0.03
N LEU A 47 1.99 -5.53 1.16
CA LEU A 47 1.25 -4.27 1.33
C LEU A 47 1.75 -3.19 0.37
N GLU A 48 3.07 -3.05 0.21
CA GLU A 48 3.68 -2.08 -0.70
C GLU A 48 3.27 -2.31 -2.16
N LYS A 49 3.38 -3.56 -2.63
CA LYS A 49 3.09 -3.89 -4.03
C LYS A 49 1.61 -3.98 -4.35
N SER A 50 0.78 -4.37 -3.39
CA SER A 50 -0.67 -4.48 -3.59
C SER A 50 -1.40 -3.16 -3.38
N GLY A 51 -0.84 -2.27 -2.56
CA GLY A 51 -1.56 -1.10 -2.06
C GLY A 51 -2.68 -1.43 -1.09
N ALA A 52 -2.73 -2.65 -0.54
CA ALA A 52 -3.65 -2.96 0.52
C ALA A 52 -3.44 -1.98 1.70
N PHE A 53 -4.56 -1.56 2.32
CA PHE A 53 -4.61 -0.53 3.36
C PHE A 53 -4.23 0.90 2.93
N THR A 54 -3.99 1.19 1.64
CA THR A 54 -3.99 2.58 1.16
C THR A 54 -5.41 3.11 0.97
N LYS A 55 -5.56 4.44 0.90
CA LYS A 55 -6.88 5.09 0.70
C LYS A 55 -7.58 4.61 -0.58
N THR A 56 -6.82 4.28 -1.62
CA THR A 56 -7.34 3.84 -2.93
C THR A 56 -7.28 2.33 -3.13
N GLY A 57 -6.56 1.61 -2.26
CA GLY A 57 -6.26 0.20 -2.43
C GLY A 57 -5.28 -0.10 -3.57
N ASN A 58 -4.56 0.91 -4.05
CA ASN A 58 -3.51 0.81 -5.06
C ASN A 58 -2.16 1.23 -4.46
N PRO A 59 -1.02 0.76 -5.02
CA PRO A 59 0.31 1.14 -4.55
C PRO A 59 0.47 2.65 -4.52
N LYS A 60 1.19 3.14 -3.50
CA LYS A 60 1.48 4.56 -3.39
C LYS A 60 2.32 4.98 -4.59
N GLN A 61 1.78 5.83 -5.44
CA GLN A 61 2.56 6.43 -6.51
C GLN A 61 3.59 7.39 -5.88
N PRO A 62 4.78 7.50 -6.47
CA PRO A 62 5.71 8.55 -6.07
C PRO A 62 4.99 9.89 -6.15
N PRO A 63 5.22 10.81 -5.19
CA PRO A 63 4.62 12.14 -5.26
C PRO A 63 5.01 12.74 -6.61
N MET A 64 3.99 13.01 -7.43
CA MET A 64 4.19 13.80 -8.62
C MET A 64 4.64 15.16 -8.11
N ARG A 65 5.92 15.53 -8.35
CA ARG A 65 6.38 16.87 -7.98
C ARG A 65 5.43 17.84 -8.67
N PRO A 66 4.72 18.71 -7.94
CA PRO A 66 4.02 19.78 -8.60
C PRO A 66 5.08 20.58 -9.38
N THR A 67 4.88 20.74 -10.68
CA THR A 67 5.61 21.76 -11.43
C THR A 67 5.16 23.08 -10.83
N LEU A 68 6.02 23.72 -10.04
CA LEU A 68 5.76 25.09 -9.59
C LEU A 68 5.61 25.92 -10.87
N ASN A 69 4.39 26.35 -11.17
CA ASN A 69 4.16 27.26 -12.28
C ASN A 69 4.61 28.64 -11.77
N GLU A 70 5.46 29.35 -12.50
CA GLU A 70 5.98 30.67 -12.07
C GLU A 70 4.84 31.67 -11.78
N GLU A 71 3.66 31.41 -12.35
CA GLU A 71 2.42 32.18 -12.19
C GLU A 71 1.71 31.97 -10.84
N ASP A 72 2.03 30.92 -10.07
CA ASP A 72 1.46 30.69 -8.73
C ASP A 72 1.96 31.74 -7.71
N TRP A 73 3.12 32.36 -7.96
CA TRP A 73 3.68 33.43 -7.12
C TRP A 73 2.96 34.77 -7.29
N ILE A 74 2.22 34.97 -8.39
CA ILE A 74 1.57 36.26 -8.71
C ILE A 74 0.24 36.39 -7.95
N LEU A 75 -0.42 35.28 -7.59
CA LEU A 75 -1.70 35.31 -6.88
C LEU A 75 -1.58 35.56 -5.37
N GLU A 76 -0.47 35.17 -4.75
CA GLU A 76 -0.24 35.41 -3.30
C GLU A 76 0.00 36.90 -2.98
N ASP A 77 0.52 37.68 -3.94
CA ASP A 77 0.75 39.13 -3.80
C ASP A 77 -0.56 39.95 -3.91
N TRP A 78 -1.55 39.47 -4.69
CA TRP A 78 -2.80 40.22 -4.97
C TRP A 78 -3.94 39.98 -3.96
N LEU A 79 -3.85 38.96 -3.10
CA LEU A 79 -4.83 38.72 -2.02
C LEU A 79 -4.40 39.34 -0.68
N GLY A 80 -3.21 39.95 -0.64
CA GLY A 80 -2.61 40.57 0.53
C GLY A 80 -2.68 42.10 0.56
N SER A 81 -3.58 42.74 -0.19
CA SER A 81 -3.74 44.21 -0.19
C SER A 81 -5.12 44.69 0.22
#